data_AF-A0A3P8UR46-F1
#
_entry.id   AF-A0A3P8UR46-F1
#
_cell.length_a   1.000
_cell.length_b   1.000
_cell.length_c   1.000
_cell.angle_alpha   90.00
_cell.angle_beta   90.00
_cell.angle_gamma   90.00
#
_symmetry.space_group_name_H-M   'P 1'
#
loop_
_entity.id
_entity.type
_entity.pdbx_description
1 polymer ?
#
loop_
_entity_poly.entity_id
_entity_poly.type
_entity_poly.pdbx_seq_one_letter_code
_entity_poly.pdbx_strand_id
1 'polypeptide(L)'
;MVIKVFLASSSGSTAIKKKQQDVVGFLEALKVDYTQLDIACNEDNRMWMRQNVPEEKKPANGIPLPPQIFNEESYCGDYDTFFEAKEDNTVYAFLGLAPPPGSKEEEEEGEEEEQAEQQEEEEAE
;
A
#
# COMPACT_ATOMS: atom_id res chain seq x y z
N MET A 1 6.98 -0.56 12.32
CA MET A 1 6.42 -0.39 10.97
C MET A 1 7.35 -1.07 9.99
N VAL A 2 6.89 -2.17 9.40
CA VAL A 2 7.62 -2.92 8.36
C VAL A 2 6.63 -3.23 7.25
N ILE A 3 6.86 -2.65 6.07
CA ILE A 3 6.03 -2.93 4.90
C ILE A 3 6.36 -4.32 4.38
N LYS A 4 5.36 -5.19 4.27
CA LYS A 4 5.47 -6.53 3.71
C LYS A 4 4.80 -6.55 2.35
N VAL A 5 5.54 -6.93 1.33
CA VAL A 5 5.03 -7.02 -0.04
C VAL A 5 5.05 -8.47 -0.46
N PHE A 6 3.86 -9.05 -0.66
CA PHE A 6 3.71 -10.41 -1.14
C PHE A 6 3.80 -10.45 -2.66
N LEU A 7 4.76 -11.22 -3.16
CA LEU A 7 5.08 -11.35 -4.58
C LEU A 7 4.99 -12.82 -4.99
N ALA A 8 4.84 -13.09 -6.27
CA ALA A 8 5.09 -14.39 -6.89
C ALA A 8 6.26 -14.26 -7.88
N SER A 9 7.44 -14.76 -7.48
CA SER A 9 8.64 -14.74 -8.34
C SER A 9 8.45 -15.55 -9.63
N SER A 10 7.81 -16.72 -9.52
CA SER A 10 7.54 -17.63 -10.64
C SER A 10 6.12 -17.49 -11.22
N SER A 11 5.57 -16.27 -11.20
CA SER A 11 4.27 -16.01 -11.86
C SER A 11 4.31 -16.33 -13.36
N GLY A 12 3.25 -16.95 -13.89
CA GLY A 12 3.09 -17.20 -15.32
C GLY A 12 2.55 -15.98 -16.09
N SER A 13 2.04 -14.97 -15.39
CA SER A 13 1.44 -13.78 -16.00
C SER A 13 2.43 -12.62 -16.06
N THR A 14 2.72 -12.15 -17.27
CA THR A 14 3.56 -10.96 -17.50
C THR A 14 2.94 -9.70 -16.87
N ALA A 15 1.62 -9.59 -16.85
CA ALA A 15 0.93 -8.46 -16.23
C ALA A 15 1.18 -8.41 -14.73
N ILE A 16 1.09 -9.56 -14.04
CA ILE A 16 1.38 -9.68 -12.61
C ILE A 16 2.84 -9.31 -12.33
N LYS A 17 3.78 -9.80 -13.14
CA LYS A 17 5.21 -9.46 -12.97
C LYS A 17 5.45 -7.96 -13.05
N LYS A 18 4.83 -7.28 -14.03
CA LYS A 18 4.94 -5.83 -14.19
C LYS A 18 4.36 -5.08 -12.99
N LYS A 19 3.17 -5.46 -12.53
CA LYS A 19 2.54 -4.87 -11.33
C LYS A 19 3.45 -4.99 -10.10
N GLN A 20 4.02 -6.18 -9.86
CA GLN A 20 4.96 -6.41 -8.75
C GLN A 20 6.23 -5.56 -8.86
N GLN A 21 6.81 -5.48 -10.06
CA GLN A 21 8.01 -4.68 -10.31
C GLN A 21 7.76 -3.19 -10.12
N ASP A 22 6.58 -2.69 -10.50
CA ASP A 22 6.21 -1.28 -10.30
C ASP A 22 6.08 -0.94 -8.81
N VAL A 23 5.40 -1.78 -8.02
CA VAL A 23 5.30 -1.61 -6.56
C VAL A 23 6.68 -1.60 -5.92
N VAL A 24 7.49 -2.63 -6.20
CA VAL A 24 8.85 -2.75 -5.64
C VAL A 24 9.74 -1.58 -6.05
N GLY A 25 9.76 -1.24 -7.34
CA GLY A 25 10.58 -0.15 -7.85
C GLY A 25 10.17 1.22 -7.28
N PHE A 26 8.88 1.40 -7.01
CA PHE A 26 8.39 2.62 -6.38
C PHE A 26 8.78 2.71 -4.90
N LEU A 27 8.62 1.63 -4.12
CA LEU A 27 9.04 1.60 -2.72
C LEU A 27 10.56 1.85 -2.57
N GLU A 28 11.37 1.29 -3.48
CA GLU A 28 12.80 1.56 -3.55
C GLU A 28 13.12 3.02 -3.88
N ALA A 29 12.38 3.62 -4.82
CA ALA A 29 12.56 5.03 -5.17
C ALA A 29 12.20 5.97 -4.00
N LEU A 30 11.16 5.62 -3.24
CA LEU A 30 10.77 6.32 -2.01
C LEU A 30 11.69 6.03 -0.81
N LYS A 31 12.63 5.08 -0.93
CA LYS A 31 13.48 4.59 0.17
C LYS A 31 12.69 4.12 1.38
N VAL A 32 11.52 3.53 1.15
CA VAL A 32 10.75 2.87 2.20
C VAL A 32 11.36 1.50 2.47
N ASP A 33 11.57 1.16 3.74
CA ASP A 33 12.01 -0.17 4.12
C ASP A 33 10.86 -1.18 3.97
N TYR A 34 11.08 -2.21 3.14
CA TYR A 34 10.08 -3.24 2.88
C TYR A 34 10.70 -4.63 2.83
N THR A 35 9.89 -5.64 3.13
CA THR A 35 10.25 -7.06 3.06
C THR A 35 9.48 -7.75 1.94
N GLN A 36 10.21 -8.40 1.05
CA GLN A 36 9.65 -9.20 -0.03
C GLN A 36 9.31 -10.61 0.47
N LEU A 37 8.03 -10.99 0.38
CA LEU A 37 7.55 -12.31 0.77
C LEU A 37 7.07 -13.05 -0.47
N ASP A 38 7.91 -13.96 -0.99
CA ASP A 38 7.54 -14.75 -2.16
C ASP A 38 6.52 -15.83 -1.80
N ILE A 39 5.39 -15.88 -2.49
CA ILE A 39 4.32 -16.87 -2.33
C ILE A 39 4.44 -18.04 -3.32
N ALA A 40 5.34 -17.92 -4.30
CA ALA A 40 5.45 -18.90 -5.37
C ALA A 40 6.32 -20.10 -4.97
N CYS A 41 7.36 -19.86 -4.15
CA CYS A 41 8.22 -20.91 -3.60
C CYS A 41 8.04 -21.16 -2.10
N ASN A 42 7.20 -20.37 -1.42
CA ASN A 42 6.91 -20.52 0.01
C ASN A 42 5.40 -20.61 0.26
N GLU A 43 4.95 -21.77 0.73
CA GLU A 43 3.53 -22.03 0.98
C GLU A 43 2.97 -21.28 2.18
N ASP A 44 3.78 -21.07 3.23
CA ASP A 44 3.35 -20.34 4.43
C ASP A 44 3.00 -18.90 4.07
N ASN A 45 3.84 -18.23 3.27
CA ASN A 45 3.57 -16.89 2.75
C ASN A 45 2.28 -16.86 1.92
N ARG A 46 2.07 -17.89 1.09
CA ARG A 46 0.86 -18.01 0.25
C ARG A 46 -0.39 -18.16 1.10
N MET A 47 -0.35 -19.01 2.12
CA MET A 47 -1.49 -19.22 3.03
C MET A 47 -1.76 -17.97 3.86
N TRP A 48 -0.71 -17.37 4.43
CA TRP A 48 -0.81 -16.16 5.23
C TRP A 48 -1.43 -15.02 4.42
N MET A 49 -0.96 -14.77 3.19
CA MET A 49 -1.54 -13.74 2.31
C MET A 49 -3.04 -13.98 2.09
N ARG A 50 -3.45 -15.21 1.79
CA ARG A 50 -4.86 -15.53 1.52
C ARG A 50 -5.77 -15.40 2.75
N GLN A 51 -5.23 -15.65 3.94
CA GLN A 51 -5.95 -15.55 5.20
C GLN A 51 -6.10 -14.10 5.68
N ASN A 52 -5.08 -13.28 5.45
CA ASN A 52 -5.04 -11.90 5.95
C ASN A 52 -5.60 -10.87 4.96
N VAL A 53 -5.80 -11.22 3.68
CA VAL A 53 -6.54 -10.35 2.75
C VAL A 53 -8.03 -10.31 3.14
N PRO A 54 -8.62 -9.12 3.36
CA PRO A 54 -10.03 -8.95 3.67
C PRO A 54 -10.94 -9.55 2.59
N GLU A 55 -12.04 -10.17 2.99
CA GLU A 55 -12.96 -10.84 2.07
C GLU A 55 -13.57 -9.90 1.03
N GLU A 56 -13.81 -8.65 1.41
CA GLU A 56 -14.33 -7.59 0.54
C GLU A 56 -13.38 -7.20 -0.59
N LYS A 57 -12.07 -7.36 -0.35
CA LYS A 57 -11.00 -7.09 -1.32
C LYS A 57 -10.59 -8.35 -2.10
N LYS A 58 -11.17 -9.51 -1.80
CA LYS A 58 -10.92 -10.73 -2.58
C LYS A 58 -11.64 -10.63 -3.93
N PRO A 59 -10.98 -10.98 -5.04
CA PRO A 59 -11.62 -11.05 -6.36
C PRO A 59 -12.74 -12.11 -6.37
N ALA A 60 -13.64 -12.05 -7.36
CA ALA A 60 -14.82 -12.93 -7.46
C ALA A 60 -14.51 -14.44 -7.49
N ASN A 61 -13.28 -14.82 -7.85
CA ASN A 61 -12.79 -16.20 -7.81
C ASN A 61 -12.26 -16.63 -6.42
N GLY A 62 -12.28 -15.73 -5.43
CA GLY A 62 -11.87 -15.94 -4.05
C GLY A 62 -10.36 -16.00 -3.80
N ILE A 63 -9.52 -15.85 -4.83
CA ILE A 63 -8.06 -16.01 -4.70
C ILE A 63 -7.36 -14.67 -4.96
N PRO A 64 -6.84 -13.99 -3.92
CA PRO A 64 -6.07 -12.78 -4.10
C PRO A 64 -4.80 -13.05 -4.90
N LEU A 65 -4.52 -12.17 -5.86
CA LEU A 65 -3.35 -12.23 -6.73
C LEU A 65 -2.31 -11.19 -6.28
N PRO A 66 -1.01 -11.49 -6.39
CA PRO A 66 0.04 -10.53 -6.05
C PRO A 66 0.15 -9.41 -7.11
N PRO A 67 0.70 -8.23 -6.77
CA PRO A 67 1.23 -7.87 -5.45
C PRO A 67 0.14 -7.59 -4.41
N GLN A 68 0.40 -7.94 -3.15
CA GLN A 68 -0.44 -7.59 -1.99
C GLN A 68 0.44 -6.93 -0.93
N ILE A 69 0.02 -5.78 -0.42
CA ILE A 69 0.82 -4.92 0.45
C ILE A 69 0.19 -4.88 1.84
N PHE A 70 1.03 -5.09 2.84
CA PHE A 70 0.65 -5.07 4.24
C PHE A 70 1.62 -4.20 5.03
N ASN A 71 1.12 -3.51 6.05
CA ASN A 71 1.95 -2.91 7.08
C ASN A 71 1.87 -3.82 8.31
N GLU A 72 2.93 -4.61 8.51
CA GLU A 72 3.00 -5.67 9.53
C GLU A 72 1.91 -6.75 9.39
N GLU A 73 0.76 -6.58 10.05
CA GLU A 73 -0.41 -7.46 9.96
C GLU A 73 -1.64 -6.74 9.37
N SER A 74 -1.56 -5.41 9.23
CA SER A 74 -2.63 -4.59 8.66
C SER A 74 -2.58 -4.65 7.13
N TYR A 75 -3.73 -4.85 6.51
CA TYR A 75 -3.85 -4.86 5.06
C TYR A 75 -3.89 -3.43 4.53
N CYS A 76 -2.91 -3.04 3.72
CA CYS A 76 -2.90 -1.75 3.03
C CYS A 76 -3.75 -1.83 1.76
N GLY A 77 -3.47 -2.82 0.91
CA GLY A 77 -4.18 -2.97 -0.36
C GLY A 77 -3.50 -3.87 -1.38
N ASP A 78 -4.13 -3.94 -2.54
CA ASP A 78 -3.63 -4.59 -3.73
C ASP A 78 -2.93 -3.58 -4.65
N TYR A 79 -2.55 -4.01 -5.86
CA TYR A 79 -1.95 -3.12 -6.84
C TYR A 79 -2.85 -1.96 -7.24
N ASP A 80 -4.16 -2.18 -7.39
CA ASP A 80 -5.05 -1.15 -7.93
C ASP A 80 -5.22 -0.03 -6.89
N THR A 81 -5.39 -0.40 -5.61
CA THR A 81 -5.42 0.57 -4.50
C THR A 81 -4.08 1.31 -4.34
N PHE A 82 -2.95 0.61 -4.52
CA PHE A 82 -1.62 1.24 -4.51
C PHE A 82 -1.44 2.20 -5.69
N PHE A 83 -1.96 1.85 -6.86
CA PHE A 83 -1.86 2.69 -8.05
C PHE A 83 -2.66 3.98 -7.89
N GLU A 84 -3.87 3.90 -7.34
CA GLU A 84 -4.68 5.07 -6.96
C GLU A 84 -3.91 5.98 -5.98
N ALA A 85 -3.41 5.42 -4.88
CA ALA A 85 -2.60 6.18 -3.93
C ALA A 85 -1.34 6.81 -4.56
N LYS A 86 -0.73 6.14 -5.54
CA LYS A 86 0.41 6.66 -6.28
C LYS A 86 0.03 7.82 -7.22
N GLU A 87 -1.15 7.78 -7.84
CA GLU A 87 -1.66 8.89 -8.66
C GLU A 87 -2.05 10.09 -7.80
N ASP A 88 -2.66 9.84 -6.65
CA ASP A 88 -3.07 10.87 -5.69
C ASP A 88 -1.91 11.40 -4.84
N ASN A 89 -0.71 10.80 -4.94
CA ASN A 89 0.41 11.07 -4.03
C ASN A 89 -0.03 10.94 -2.57
N THR A 90 -0.67 9.83 -2.20
CA THR A 90 -1.09 9.48 -0.81
C THR A 90 -0.53 8.12 -0.41
N VAL A 91 0.67 7.78 -0.91
CA VAL A 91 1.26 6.46 -0.72
C VAL A 91 1.76 6.26 0.71
N TYR A 92 2.26 7.30 1.41
CA TYR A 92 2.63 7.12 2.80
C TYR A 92 1.39 6.84 3.65
N ALA A 93 0.31 7.58 3.43
CA ALA A 93 -1.00 7.31 4.05
C ALA A 93 -1.51 5.88 3.73
N PHE A 94 -1.44 5.44 2.47
CA PHE A 94 -1.80 4.08 2.05
C PHE A 94 -0.98 3.01 2.78
N LEU A 95 0.31 3.24 2.95
CA LEU A 95 1.21 2.35 3.68
C LEU A 95 1.03 2.45 5.21
N GLY A 96 0.23 3.40 5.70
CA GLY A 96 0.10 3.71 7.13
C GLY A 96 1.40 4.24 7.74
N LEU A 97 2.17 4.99 6.94
CA LEU A 97 3.39 5.67 7.34
C LEU A 97 3.12 7.16 7.44
N ALA A 98 3.79 7.84 8.36
CA ALA A 98 3.76 9.31 8.37
C ALA A 98 4.53 9.83 7.14
N PRO A 99 3.99 10.82 6.42
CA PRO A 99 4.69 11.43 5.30
C PRO A 99 6.00 12.08 5.80
N PRO A 100 7.12 11.92 5.07
CA PRO A 100 8.39 12.49 5.48
C PRO A 100 8.41 14.02 5.29
N PRO A 101 9.23 14.74 6.07
CA PRO A 101 9.29 16.18 6.01
C PRO A 101 9.72 16.70 4.62
N GLY A 102 8.90 17.56 4.01
CA GLY A 102 9.06 18.10 2.66
C GLY A 102 8.52 17.19 1.54
N SER A 103 7.68 16.22 1.87
CA SER A 103 6.90 15.48 0.88
C SER A 103 5.59 16.18 0.58
N LYS A 104 5.07 15.98 -0.64
CA LYS A 104 3.82 16.59 -1.07
C LYS A 104 2.63 16.21 -0.17
N GLU A 105 2.65 15.01 0.42
CA GLU A 105 1.64 14.53 1.37
C GLU A 105 1.64 15.32 2.69
N GLU A 106 2.80 15.69 3.21
CA GLU A 106 2.89 16.48 4.45
C GLU A 106 2.41 17.92 4.21
N GLU A 107 2.72 18.49 3.04
CA GLU A 107 2.23 19.82 2.66
C GLU A 107 0.70 19.85 2.56
N GLU A 108 0.09 18.82 1.96
CA GLU A 108 -1.37 18.72 1.83
C GLU A 108 -2.06 18.41 3.19
N GLU A 109 -1.50 17.54 4.04
CA GLU A 109 -2.01 17.33 5.42
C GLU A 109 -1.95 18.61 6.25
N GLY A 110 -0.84 19.36 6.18
CA GLY A 110 -0.69 20.62 6.89
C GLY A 110 -1.69 21.69 6.43
N GLU A 111 -1.94 21.79 5.12
CA GLU A 111 -2.92 22.73 4.56
C GLU A 111 -4.38 22.37 4.91
N GLU A 112 -4.71 21.07 5.03
CA GLU A 112 -6.04 20.62 5.46
C GLU A 112 -6.28 20.83 6.95
N GLU A 113 -5.29 20.55 7.81
CA GLU A 113 -5.39 20.83 9.26
C GLU A 113 -5.56 22.34 9.52
N GLU A 114 -4.80 23.19 8.83
CA GLU A 114 -4.88 24.65 9.00
C GLU A 114 -6.24 25.21 8.52
N GLN A 115 -6.84 24.61 7.49
CA GLN A 115 -8.19 24.96 7.02
C GLN A 115 -9.29 24.46 7.97
N ALA A 116 -9.13 23.27 8.56
CA ALA A 116 -10.07 22.73 9.52
C ALA A 116 -10.10 23.55 10.82
N GLU A 117 -8.93 23.95 11.33
CA GLU A 117 -8.82 24.82 12.51
C GLU A 117 -9.46 26.20 12.25
N GLN A 118 -9.24 26.79 11.07
CA GLN A 118 -9.87 28.06 10.68
C GLN A 118 -11.40 27.96 10.59
N GLN A 119 -11.95 26.84 10.10
CA GLN A 119 -13.40 26.63 10.05
C GLN A 119 -14.00 26.41 11.45
N GLU A 120 -13.34 25.67 12.34
CA GLU A 120 -13.82 25.50 13.72
C GLU A 120 -13.79 26.82 14.51
N GLU A 121 -12.78 27.68 14.31
CA GLU A 121 -12.76 29.02 14.92
C GLU A 121 -13.89 29.91 14.37
N GLU A 122 -14.21 29.85 13.07
CA GLU A 122 -15.27 30.65 12.46
C GLU A 122 -16.69 30.16 12.85
N GLU A 123 -16.89 28.85 13.07
CA GLU A 123 -18.17 28.31 13.58
C GLU A 123 -18.36 28.52 15.10
N ALA A 124 -17.28 28.80 15.83
CA ALA A 124 -17.33 29.06 17.28
C ALA A 124 -17.58 30.53 17.65
N GLU A 125 -17.59 31.46 16.69
CA GLU A 125 -17.92 32.89 16.84
C GLU A 125 -19.41 33.20 16.58
#